data_AF-A0A2V9E5V6-F1
#
_entry.id   AF-A0A2V9E5V6-F1
#
_cell.length_a   1.000
_cell.length_b   1.000
_cell.length_c   1.000
_cell.angle_alpha   90.00
_cell.angle_beta   90.00
_cell.angle_gamma   90.00
#
_symmetry.space_group_name_H-M   'P 1'
#
loop_
_entity.id
_entity.type
_entity.pdbx_description
1 polymer ?
#
loop_
_entity_poly.entity_id
_entity_poly.type
_entity_poly.pdbx_seq_one_letter_code
_entity_poly.pdbx_strand_id
1 'polypeptide(L)'
;MQPHDLDLQTLVERIGKLEAQNCRLKKTGIAVAVLISAVLFMGQEQTNRVVEANAFHLMDASGKIRAQLSMEMSGPILSLLDARGSPVVSLAGGDKPVLVLNKPGTTEQVQLGTNKTHFGLGLYDKEIRAGLSIQNGASAIDLFDESGTAQATLVARPTGSFLRLRNPAGKEVSTLWVDSSAGGSSFNMSGSAGSLSVNLGEEAGGPGLEITDNEGFSTVLGRREVVGTGRKERKPAAALLLLGKDRKVLWSAP
;
A
#
# COMPACT_ATOMS: atom_id res chain seq x y z
N MET A 1 80.72 8.73 -71.75
CA MET A 1 79.73 9.15 -70.74
C MET A 1 78.90 10.26 -71.35
N GLN A 2 77.66 9.97 -71.74
CA GLN A 2 76.80 10.90 -72.48
C GLN A 2 76.00 11.81 -71.52
N PRO A 3 75.73 13.08 -71.91
CA PRO A 3 75.04 14.07 -71.07
C PRO A 3 73.58 13.74 -70.70
N HIS A 4 73.00 12.68 -71.29
CA HIS A 4 71.64 12.22 -70.99
C HIS A 4 71.53 11.45 -69.65
N ASP A 5 72.59 10.76 -69.22
CA ASP A 5 72.57 9.98 -67.98
C ASP A 5 72.60 10.86 -66.73
N LEU A 6 73.22 12.05 -66.80
CA LEU A 6 73.26 13.01 -65.69
C LEU A 6 71.89 13.65 -65.41
N ASP A 7 71.09 13.89 -66.45
CA ASP A 7 69.76 14.51 -66.33
C ASP A 7 68.75 13.53 -65.72
N LEU A 8 68.82 12.26 -66.10
CA LEU A 8 68.02 11.18 -65.50
C LEU A 8 68.36 10.96 -64.02
N GLN A 9 69.64 11.00 -63.64
CA GLN A 9 70.04 10.90 -62.24
C GLN A 9 69.51 12.07 -61.40
N THR A 10 69.51 13.27 -61.97
CA THR A 10 68.99 14.48 -61.32
C THR A 10 67.46 14.42 -61.13
N LEU A 11 66.74 13.88 -62.11
CA LEU A 11 65.29 13.66 -62.02
C LEU A 11 64.91 12.61 -60.97
N VAL A 12 65.65 11.49 -60.90
CA VAL A 12 65.43 10.43 -59.90
C VAL A 12 65.65 10.97 -58.49
N GLU A 13 66.69 11.78 -58.27
CA GLU A 13 66.96 12.39 -56.97
C GLU A 13 65.85 13.36 -56.55
N ARG A 14 65.33 14.17 -57.49
CA ARG A 14 64.20 15.07 -57.23
C ARG A 14 62.91 14.31 -56.96
N ILE A 15 62.62 13.23 -57.69
CA ILE A 15 61.45 12.39 -57.44
C ILE A 15 61.54 11.72 -56.07
N GLY A 16 62.70 11.17 -55.70
CA GLY A 16 62.89 10.59 -54.36
C GLY A 16 62.69 11.60 -53.23
N LYS A 17 63.16 12.84 -53.41
CA LYS A 17 62.90 13.95 -52.48
C LYS A 17 61.41 14.30 -52.41
N LEU A 18 60.71 14.34 -53.55
CA LEU A 18 59.27 14.61 -53.61
C LEU A 18 58.45 13.46 -53.00
N GLU A 19 58.81 12.20 -53.20
CA GLU A 19 58.13 11.05 -52.61
C GLU A 19 58.29 11.02 -51.09
N ALA A 20 59.49 11.32 -50.59
CA ALA A 20 59.74 11.42 -49.15
C ALA A 20 58.92 12.57 -48.51
N GLN A 21 58.87 13.73 -49.18
CA GLN A 21 58.06 14.87 -48.73
C GLN A 21 56.56 14.58 -48.80
N ASN A 22 56.10 13.94 -49.87
CA ASN A 22 54.69 13.58 -50.05
C ASN A 22 54.27 12.49 -49.06
N CYS A 23 55.14 11.54 -48.74
CA CYS A 23 54.92 10.56 -47.67
C CYS A 23 54.81 11.24 -46.29
N ARG A 24 55.67 12.23 -46.01
CA ARG A 24 55.57 13.05 -44.79
C ARG A 24 54.27 13.86 -44.75
N LEU A 25 53.91 14.52 -45.84
CA LEU A 25 52.70 15.34 -45.95
C LEU A 25 51.44 14.48 -45.75
N LYS A 26 51.37 13.30 -46.38
CA LYS A 26 50.26 12.35 -46.20
C LYS A 26 50.16 11.87 -44.75
N LYS A 27 51.29 11.54 -44.11
CA LYS A 27 51.31 11.13 -42.69
C LYS A 27 50.82 12.25 -41.76
N THR A 28 51.28 13.48 -41.99
CA THR A 28 50.82 14.65 -41.23
C THR A 28 49.33 14.90 -41.47
N GLY A 29 48.86 14.82 -42.72
CA GLY A 29 47.45 14.98 -43.06
C GLY A 29 46.54 13.95 -42.37
N ILE A 30 46.95 12.68 -42.35
CA ILE A 30 46.22 11.62 -41.62
C ILE A 30 46.23 11.89 -40.12
N ALA A 31 47.37 12.28 -39.55
CA ALA A 31 47.45 12.59 -38.12
C ALA A 31 46.53 13.75 -37.72
N VAL A 32 46.48 14.80 -38.54
CA VAL A 32 45.56 15.94 -38.36
C VAL A 32 44.10 15.48 -38.49
N ALA A 33 43.77 14.67 -39.50
CA ALA A 33 42.40 14.16 -39.68
C ALA A 33 41.94 13.28 -38.50
N VAL A 34 42.83 12.42 -37.98
CA VAL A 34 42.55 11.59 -36.80
C VAL A 34 42.37 12.46 -35.56
N LEU A 35 43.22 13.48 -35.35
CA LEU A 35 43.08 14.42 -34.23
C LEU A 35 41.75 15.18 -34.29
N ILE A 36 41.38 15.72 -35.45
CA ILE A 36 40.10 16.43 -35.64
C ILE A 36 38.92 15.48 -35.37
N SER A 37 39.00 14.25 -35.87
CA SER A 37 37.96 13.25 -35.67
C SER A 37 37.82 12.89 -34.19
N ALA A 38 38.93 12.68 -33.48
CA ALA A 38 38.93 12.38 -32.04
C ALA A 38 38.28 13.51 -31.23
N VAL A 39 38.58 14.78 -31.55
CA VAL A 39 37.96 15.95 -30.91
C VAL A 39 36.45 16.00 -31.19
N LEU A 40 36.02 15.74 -32.43
CA LEU A 40 34.59 15.73 -32.79
C LEU A 40 33.82 14.62 -32.07
N PHE A 41 34.40 13.42 -31.94
CA PHE A 41 33.77 12.30 -31.25
C PHE A 41 33.80 12.45 -29.72
N MET A 42 34.83 13.07 -29.15
CA MET A 42 34.88 13.39 -27.72
C MET A 42 33.85 14.47 -27.30
N GLY A 43 33.35 15.27 -28.25
CA GLY A 43 32.30 16.27 -28.01
C GLY A 43 30.86 15.76 -28.07
N GLN A 44 30.63 14.48 -28.41
CA GLN A 44 29.29 13.87 -28.38
C GLN A 44 28.97 13.31 -27.00
N GLU A 45 28.83 14.18 -26.00
CA GLU A 45 28.16 13.79 -24.76
C GLU A 45 26.65 13.87 -25.00
N GLN A 46 25.95 12.76 -24.77
CA GLN A 46 24.50 12.69 -24.87
C GLN A 46 23.91 13.55 -23.74
N THR A 47 23.74 14.84 -24.01
CA THR A 47 23.22 15.79 -23.03
C THR A 47 21.83 15.34 -22.63
N ASN A 48 21.69 14.89 -21.38
CA ASN A 48 20.40 14.57 -20.80
C ASN A 48 19.65 15.91 -20.69
N ARG A 49 18.80 16.22 -21.67
CA ARG A 49 18.07 17.49 -21.72
C ARG A 49 17.00 17.49 -20.64
N VAL A 50 17.33 18.02 -19.47
CA VAL A 50 16.37 18.27 -18.40
C VAL A 50 15.61 19.55 -18.74
N VAL A 51 14.27 19.47 -18.81
CA VAL A 51 13.42 20.65 -18.88
C VAL A 51 13.02 21.01 -17.47
N GLU A 52 13.62 22.07 -16.93
CA GLU A 52 13.29 22.61 -15.61
C GLU A 52 12.11 23.56 -15.72
N ALA A 53 11.00 23.25 -15.04
CA ALA A 53 9.83 24.09 -14.96
C ALA A 53 9.12 23.88 -13.62
N ASN A 54 8.46 24.93 -13.13
CA ASN A 54 7.61 24.83 -11.94
C ASN A 54 6.28 24.13 -12.25
N ALA A 55 5.83 24.20 -13.51
CA ALA A 55 4.61 23.56 -13.97
C ALA A 55 4.65 23.23 -15.47
N PHE A 56 3.96 22.15 -15.86
CA PHE A 56 3.64 21.79 -17.24
C PHE A 56 2.13 21.69 -17.38
N HIS A 57 1.53 22.45 -18.31
CA HIS A 57 0.10 22.43 -18.57
C HIS A 57 -0.18 21.84 -19.96
N LEU A 58 -1.02 20.81 -20.00
CA LEU A 58 -1.61 20.31 -21.24
C LEU A 58 -2.91 21.09 -21.49
N MET A 59 -2.99 21.80 -22.62
CA MET A 59 -4.19 22.56 -23.02
C MET A 59 -4.91 21.87 -24.17
N ASP A 60 -6.23 21.95 -24.20
CA ASP A 60 -7.02 21.59 -25.39
C ASP A 60 -7.02 22.71 -26.44
N ALA A 61 -7.65 22.47 -27.60
CA ALA A 61 -7.71 23.42 -28.71
C ALA A 61 -8.41 24.75 -28.36
N SER A 62 -9.20 24.78 -27.27
CA SER A 62 -9.84 26.01 -26.77
C SER A 62 -8.97 26.80 -25.79
N GLY A 63 -7.76 26.31 -25.50
CA GLY A 63 -6.85 26.89 -24.51
C GLY A 63 -7.14 26.47 -23.07
N LYS A 64 -8.01 25.49 -22.84
CA LYS A 64 -8.36 25.04 -21.49
C LYS A 64 -7.38 23.97 -21.00
N ILE A 65 -6.90 24.09 -19.77
CA ILE A 65 -6.02 23.09 -19.14
C ILE A 65 -6.79 21.78 -18.89
N ARG A 66 -6.24 20.66 -19.36
CA ARG A 66 -6.76 19.29 -19.23
C ARG A 66 -5.88 18.37 -18.41
N ALA A 67 -4.60 18.67 -18.31
CA ALA A 67 -3.69 18.03 -17.37
C ALA A 67 -2.66 19.05 -16.87
N GLN A 68 -2.18 18.88 -15.65
CA GLN A 68 -1.06 19.65 -15.14
C GLN A 68 -0.11 18.79 -14.31
N LEU A 69 1.19 19.00 -14.47
CA LEU A 69 2.24 18.54 -13.57
C LEU A 69 2.83 19.78 -12.90
N SER A 70 2.76 19.90 -11.58
CA SER A 70 3.18 21.10 -10.86
C SER A 70 3.80 20.80 -9.50
N MET A 71 4.60 21.73 -8.98
CA MET A 71 5.08 21.70 -7.60
C MET A 71 4.10 22.45 -6.67
N GLU A 72 3.50 21.74 -5.73
CA GLU A 72 2.71 22.33 -4.63
C GLU A 72 3.50 22.32 -3.32
N MET A 73 2.95 22.96 -2.27
CA MET A 73 3.59 23.04 -0.95
C MET A 73 3.85 21.66 -0.32
N SER A 74 3.00 20.68 -0.64
CA SER A 74 3.09 19.29 -0.18
C SER A 74 3.99 18.40 -1.04
N GLY A 75 4.41 18.87 -2.22
CA GLY A 75 5.22 18.10 -3.18
C GLY A 75 4.70 18.18 -4.62
N PRO A 76 5.26 17.35 -5.52
CA PRO A 76 4.83 17.29 -6.91
C PRO A 76 3.45 16.66 -7.05
N ILE A 77 2.62 17.19 -7.95
CA ILE A 77 1.31 16.64 -8.28
C ILE A 77 1.11 16.57 -9.79
N LEU A 78 0.58 15.45 -10.26
CA LEU A 78 0.05 15.27 -11.61
C LEU A 78 -1.46 15.15 -11.54
N SER A 79 -2.20 16.04 -12.20
CA SER A 79 -3.67 16.04 -12.20
C SER A 79 -4.25 16.03 -13.61
N LEU A 80 -5.31 15.26 -13.82
CA LEU A 80 -6.20 15.33 -14.98
C LEU A 80 -7.46 16.11 -14.59
N LEU A 81 -7.93 17.03 -15.44
CA LEU A 81 -9.00 17.97 -15.11
C LEU A 81 -10.25 17.76 -15.99
N ASP A 82 -11.43 17.96 -15.40
CA ASP A 82 -12.71 17.91 -16.10
C ASP A 82 -12.94 19.14 -17.01
N ALA A 83 -14.10 19.19 -17.66
CA ALA A 83 -14.51 20.31 -18.51
C ALA A 83 -14.73 21.64 -17.76
N ARG A 84 -14.74 21.65 -16.43
CA ARG A 84 -14.78 22.85 -15.59
C ARG A 84 -13.40 23.26 -15.08
N GLY A 85 -12.40 22.38 -15.18
CA GLY A 85 -11.07 22.59 -14.64
C GLY A 85 -10.92 22.04 -13.21
N SER A 86 -11.78 21.12 -12.79
CA SER A 86 -11.68 20.42 -11.50
C SER A 86 -10.91 19.10 -11.66
N PRO A 87 -9.99 18.75 -10.75
CA PRO A 87 -9.26 17.48 -10.82
C PRO A 87 -10.19 16.26 -10.72
N VAL A 88 -10.10 15.35 -11.69
CA VAL A 88 -10.80 14.05 -11.68
C VAL A 88 -9.89 12.91 -11.24
N VAL A 89 -8.60 13.02 -11.53
CA VAL A 89 -7.56 12.09 -11.10
C VAL A 89 -6.34 12.91 -10.71
N SER A 90 -5.76 12.61 -9.55
CA SER A 90 -4.55 13.29 -9.07
C SER A 90 -3.58 12.26 -8.48
N LEU A 91 -2.32 12.33 -8.88
CA LEU A 91 -1.21 11.60 -8.28
C LEU A 91 -0.30 12.61 -7.60
N ALA A 92 -0.27 12.60 -6.27
CA ALA A 92 0.58 13.46 -5.45
C ALA A 92 1.73 12.65 -4.86
N GLY A 93 2.93 13.23 -4.90
CA GLY A 93 4.13 12.73 -4.22
C GLY A 93 4.37 13.41 -2.87
N GLY A 94 5.59 13.25 -2.33
CA GLY A 94 6.01 13.82 -1.05
C GLY A 94 5.94 12.80 0.10
N ASP A 95 5.77 13.29 1.34
CA ASP A 95 5.76 12.46 2.56
C ASP A 95 4.53 11.53 2.67
N LYS A 96 3.46 11.85 1.93
CA LYS A 96 2.19 11.11 1.91
C LYS A 96 1.74 10.90 0.46
N PRO A 97 2.43 10.05 -0.30
CA PRO A 97 2.08 9.86 -1.69
C PRO A 97 0.71 9.20 -1.81
N VAL A 98 -0.11 9.73 -2.72
CA VAL A 98 -1.51 9.32 -2.90
C VAL A 98 -1.95 9.46 -4.35
N LEU A 99 -2.71 8.48 -4.82
CA LEU A 99 -3.52 8.54 -6.02
C LEU A 99 -4.97 8.74 -5.60
N VAL A 100 -5.61 9.81 -6.09
CA VAL A 100 -7.01 10.16 -5.81
C VAL A 100 -7.80 10.11 -7.11
N LEU A 101 -8.95 9.44 -7.08
CA LEU A 101 -9.96 9.49 -8.13
C LEU A 101 -11.21 10.15 -7.55
N ASN A 102 -11.60 11.31 -8.09
CA ASN A 102 -12.76 12.06 -7.64
C ASN A 102 -13.98 11.70 -8.50
N LYS A 103 -15.13 11.45 -7.86
CA LYS A 103 -16.40 11.33 -8.58
C LYS A 103 -16.92 12.74 -8.92
N PRO A 104 -17.07 13.08 -10.22
CA PRO A 104 -17.39 14.45 -10.63
C PRO A 104 -18.65 15.00 -9.99
N GLY A 105 -18.56 16.21 -9.41
CA GLY A 105 -19.71 16.90 -8.82
C GLY A 105 -20.13 16.40 -7.43
N THR A 106 -19.32 15.56 -6.77
CA THR A 106 -19.61 15.02 -5.43
C THR A 106 -18.39 15.14 -4.50
N THR A 107 -18.55 14.76 -3.24
CA THR A 107 -17.47 14.60 -2.25
C THR A 107 -16.88 13.19 -2.25
N GLU A 108 -17.36 12.30 -3.12
CA GLU A 108 -16.96 10.90 -3.14
C GLU A 108 -15.61 10.71 -3.85
N GLN A 109 -14.73 9.93 -3.22
CA GLN A 109 -13.38 9.70 -3.72
C GLN A 109 -12.92 8.25 -3.50
N VAL A 110 -12.07 7.76 -4.39
CA VAL A 110 -11.25 6.56 -4.18
C VAL A 110 -9.81 7.02 -4.00
N GLN A 111 -9.17 6.65 -2.90
CA GLN A 111 -7.78 6.97 -2.63
C GLN A 111 -6.95 5.70 -2.52
N LEU A 112 -5.78 5.68 -3.14
CA LEU A 112 -4.74 4.68 -2.94
C LEU A 112 -3.49 5.42 -2.47
N GLY A 113 -3.04 5.17 -1.24
CA GLY A 113 -1.95 5.95 -0.70
C GLY A 113 -1.22 5.26 0.44
N THR A 114 -0.13 5.89 0.83
CA THR A 114 0.66 5.46 1.98
C THR A 114 1.07 6.68 2.82
N ASN A 115 1.20 6.45 4.12
CA ASN A 115 1.76 7.38 5.08
C ASN A 115 2.55 6.59 6.15
N LYS A 116 3.04 7.27 7.19
CA LYS A 116 3.88 6.65 8.23
C LYS A 116 3.19 5.51 9.00
N THR A 117 1.87 5.46 9.02
CA THR A 117 1.08 4.52 9.84
C THR A 117 0.13 3.64 9.05
N HIS A 118 -0.21 4.03 7.82
CA HIS A 118 -1.21 3.37 6.98
C HIS A 118 -0.73 3.29 5.53
N PHE A 119 -0.89 2.14 4.89
CA PHE A 119 -0.89 2.05 3.44
C PHE A 119 -2.07 1.21 2.96
N GLY A 120 -2.76 1.65 1.92
CA GLY A 120 -3.96 0.98 1.47
C GLY A 120 -4.84 1.78 0.52
N LEU A 121 -6.03 1.22 0.30
CA LEU A 121 -7.11 1.78 -0.50
C LEU A 121 -8.24 2.23 0.42
N GLY A 122 -8.76 3.43 0.20
CA GLY A 122 -9.90 4.00 0.93
C GLY A 122 -10.98 4.51 -0.01
N LEU A 123 -12.23 4.31 0.39
CA LEU A 123 -13.42 4.92 -0.20
C LEU A 123 -13.89 6.04 0.72
N TYR A 124 -14.11 7.23 0.19
CA TYR A 124 -14.45 8.43 0.94
C TYR A 124 -15.78 9.02 0.45
N ASP A 125 -16.53 9.60 1.38
CA ASP A 125 -17.59 10.59 1.15
C ASP A 125 -17.52 11.61 2.29
N LYS A 126 -16.81 12.72 2.05
CA LYS A 126 -16.30 13.67 3.08
C LYS A 126 -15.32 13.03 4.07
N GLU A 127 -15.74 11.96 4.73
CA GLU A 127 -14.96 11.09 5.59
C GLU A 127 -14.74 9.71 4.94
N ILE A 128 -13.80 8.93 5.47
CA ILE A 128 -13.62 7.55 5.03
C ILE A 128 -14.87 6.73 5.35
N ARG A 129 -15.31 5.90 4.39
CA ARG A 129 -16.48 5.00 4.51
C ARG A 129 -16.08 3.54 4.50
N ALA A 130 -15.03 3.19 3.79
CA ALA A 130 -14.45 1.85 3.79
C ALA A 130 -12.96 1.90 3.48
N GLY A 131 -12.20 0.94 3.99
CA GLY A 131 -10.78 0.82 3.70
C GLY A 131 -10.28 -0.61 3.65
N LEU A 132 -9.32 -0.87 2.76
CA LEU A 132 -8.45 -2.06 2.75
C LEU A 132 -7.03 -1.58 2.99
N SER A 133 -6.43 -1.96 4.11
CA SER A 133 -5.16 -1.35 4.54
C SER A 133 -4.30 -2.32 5.32
N ILE A 134 -3.01 -1.99 5.43
CA ILE A 134 -2.16 -2.49 6.50
C ILE A 134 -2.07 -1.39 7.57
N GLN A 135 -2.48 -1.73 8.79
CA GLN A 135 -2.47 -0.87 9.96
C GLN A 135 -1.53 -1.44 11.01
N ASN A 136 -0.46 -0.71 11.32
CA ASN A 136 0.56 -1.15 12.30
C ASN A 136 1.07 -2.58 12.03
N GLY A 137 1.26 -2.94 10.75
CA GLY A 137 1.74 -4.26 10.32
C GLY A 137 0.67 -5.35 10.22
N ALA A 138 -0.60 -5.06 10.52
CA ALA A 138 -1.71 -5.99 10.40
C ALA A 138 -2.59 -5.67 9.19
N SER A 139 -2.96 -6.68 8.41
CA SER A 139 -3.94 -6.51 7.32
C SER A 139 -5.33 -6.29 7.90
N ALA A 140 -6.03 -5.27 7.38
CA ALA A 140 -7.30 -4.82 7.89
C ALA A 140 -8.28 -4.43 6.77
N ILE A 141 -9.55 -4.76 6.99
CA ILE A 141 -10.70 -4.20 6.25
C ILE A 141 -11.61 -3.51 7.26
N ASP A 142 -11.91 -2.24 7.03
CA ASP A 142 -12.75 -1.42 7.91
C ASP A 142 -13.93 -0.84 7.15
N LEU A 143 -15.09 -0.79 7.82
CA LEU A 143 -16.28 -0.06 7.40
C LEU A 143 -16.61 0.99 8.45
N PHE A 144 -16.88 2.21 8.00
CA PHE A 144 -17.09 3.38 8.84
C PHE A 144 -18.49 3.96 8.62
N ASP A 145 -19.01 4.59 9.66
CA ASP A 145 -20.21 5.42 9.54
C ASP A 145 -19.91 6.81 8.96
N GLU A 146 -20.96 7.63 8.87
CA GLU A 146 -20.89 8.99 8.30
C GLU A 146 -20.02 9.94 9.13
N SER A 147 -19.75 9.61 10.40
CA SER A 147 -18.86 10.38 11.27
C SER A 147 -17.39 9.96 11.16
N GLY A 148 -17.09 8.93 10.35
CA GLY A 148 -15.76 8.33 10.28
C GLY A 148 -15.47 7.36 11.42
N THR A 149 -16.49 6.90 12.16
CA THR A 149 -16.32 5.92 13.24
C THR A 149 -16.43 4.49 12.70
N ALA A 150 -15.44 3.64 12.98
CA ALA A 150 -15.42 2.26 12.49
C ALA A 150 -16.54 1.43 13.10
N GLN A 151 -17.47 0.92 12.28
CA GLN A 151 -18.56 0.03 12.71
C GLN A 151 -18.25 -1.45 12.54
N ALA A 152 -17.43 -1.80 11.55
CA ALA A 152 -16.96 -3.17 11.33
C ALA A 152 -15.48 -3.19 11.01
N THR A 153 -14.75 -4.13 11.60
CA THR A 153 -13.31 -4.28 11.42
C THR A 153 -12.98 -5.77 11.29
N LEU A 154 -12.35 -6.17 10.19
CA LEU A 154 -11.75 -7.50 9.99
C LEU A 154 -10.23 -7.34 9.97
N VAL A 155 -9.53 -8.07 10.83
CA VAL A 155 -8.08 -7.96 10.98
C VAL A 155 -7.43 -9.33 10.99
N ALA A 156 -6.30 -9.45 10.29
CA ALA A 156 -5.43 -10.61 10.29
C ALA A 156 -4.06 -10.27 10.91
N ARG A 157 -3.66 -11.01 11.94
CA ARG A 157 -2.38 -10.87 12.65
C ARG A 157 -1.71 -12.24 12.83
N PRO A 158 -0.38 -12.29 13.09
CA PRO A 158 0.32 -13.56 13.33
C PRO A 158 -0.26 -14.38 14.49
N THR A 159 -0.77 -13.71 15.53
CA THR A 159 -1.35 -14.32 16.74
C THR A 159 -2.84 -14.63 16.60
N GLY A 160 -3.43 -14.51 15.41
CA GLY A 160 -4.86 -14.73 15.21
C GLY A 160 -5.54 -13.63 14.41
N SER A 161 -6.77 -13.93 14.00
CA SER A 161 -7.61 -13.03 13.21
C SER A 161 -8.93 -12.79 13.91
N PHE A 162 -9.53 -11.62 13.70
CA PHE A 162 -10.84 -11.32 14.26
C PHE A 162 -11.70 -10.48 13.34
N LEU A 163 -13.01 -10.70 13.43
CA LEU A 163 -14.05 -9.81 12.94
C LEU A 163 -14.75 -9.17 14.13
N ARG A 164 -14.90 -7.85 14.11
CA ARG A 164 -15.52 -7.07 15.17
C ARG A 164 -16.62 -6.19 14.60
N LEU A 165 -17.77 -6.17 15.26
CA LEU A 165 -18.90 -5.30 14.97
C LEU A 165 -19.18 -4.42 16.20
N ARG A 166 -19.42 -3.13 15.95
CA ARG A 166 -19.74 -2.12 16.96
C ARG A 166 -21.16 -1.60 16.75
N ASN A 167 -21.79 -1.11 17.81
CA ASN A 167 -23.04 -0.36 17.71
C ASN A 167 -22.77 1.08 17.23
N PRO A 168 -23.81 1.87 16.93
CA PRO A 168 -23.66 3.27 16.53
C PRO A 168 -22.98 4.17 17.58
N ALA A 169 -22.91 3.75 18.85
CA ALA A 169 -22.18 4.46 19.90
C ALA A 169 -20.69 4.06 19.96
N GLY A 170 -20.21 3.23 19.03
CA GLY A 170 -18.82 2.74 18.98
C GLY A 170 -18.49 1.64 20.00
N LYS A 171 -19.47 1.12 20.74
CA LYS A 171 -19.26 0.00 21.66
C LYS A 171 -19.20 -1.30 20.88
N GLU A 172 -18.23 -2.16 21.17
CA GLU A 172 -18.17 -3.52 20.65
C GLU A 172 -19.39 -4.34 21.09
N VAL A 173 -20.07 -4.94 20.11
CA VAL A 173 -21.29 -5.73 20.32
C VAL A 173 -21.09 -7.16 19.90
N SER A 174 -20.28 -7.43 18.88
CA SER A 174 -20.01 -8.80 18.44
C SER A 174 -18.57 -8.97 17.97
N THR A 175 -17.97 -10.08 18.36
CA THR A 175 -16.59 -10.42 17.99
C THR A 175 -16.50 -11.90 17.66
N LEU A 176 -15.99 -12.21 16.47
CA LEU A 176 -15.50 -13.54 16.09
C LEU A 176 -13.98 -13.50 16.17
N TRP A 177 -13.38 -14.39 16.93
CA TRP A 177 -11.94 -14.48 17.13
C TRP A 177 -11.43 -15.88 16.82
N VAL A 178 -10.32 -15.96 16.10
CA VAL A 178 -9.58 -17.20 15.84
C VAL A 178 -8.13 -16.98 16.27
N ASP A 179 -7.73 -17.59 17.38
CA ASP A 179 -6.33 -17.59 17.86
C ASP A 179 -5.55 -18.77 17.26
N SER A 180 -4.28 -18.54 16.92
CA SER A 180 -3.33 -19.57 16.49
C SER A 180 -2.42 -20.06 17.62
N SER A 181 -2.38 -19.37 18.77
CA SER A 181 -1.25 -19.42 19.71
C SER A 181 -1.50 -20.04 21.09
N ALA A 182 -2.69 -19.96 21.70
CA ALA A 182 -3.01 -20.79 22.89
C ALA A 182 -4.49 -20.78 23.34
N GLY A 183 -5.32 -19.80 22.93
CA GLY A 183 -6.62 -19.52 23.56
C GLY A 183 -7.88 -20.05 22.85
N GLY A 184 -7.73 -20.69 21.68
CA GLY A 184 -8.85 -21.24 20.90
C GLY A 184 -9.70 -20.20 20.15
N SER A 185 -10.75 -20.66 19.47
CA SER A 185 -11.68 -19.79 18.74
C SER A 185 -12.89 -19.44 19.59
N SER A 186 -13.41 -18.22 19.43
CA SER A 186 -14.63 -17.80 20.10
C SER A 186 -15.52 -16.92 19.23
N PHE A 187 -16.81 -16.96 19.50
CA PHE A 187 -17.79 -16.01 19.01
C PHE A 187 -18.54 -15.43 20.20
N ASN A 188 -18.48 -14.12 20.36
CA ASN A 188 -19.12 -13.39 21.44
C ASN A 188 -20.08 -12.35 20.88
N MET A 189 -21.25 -12.24 21.48
CA MET A 189 -22.25 -11.25 21.16
C MET A 189 -22.86 -10.71 22.45
N SER A 190 -23.07 -9.40 22.53
CA SER A 190 -23.83 -8.76 23.59
C SER A 190 -24.98 -7.97 22.97
N GLY A 191 -26.01 -7.68 23.75
CA GLY A 191 -27.16 -6.92 23.32
C GLY A 191 -27.91 -6.33 24.51
N SER A 192 -29.00 -5.63 24.23
CA SER A 192 -29.84 -5.02 25.26
C SER A 192 -30.51 -6.05 26.18
N ALA A 193 -30.58 -7.32 25.79
CA ALA A 193 -31.22 -8.39 26.56
C ALA A 193 -30.25 -9.36 27.26
N GLY A 194 -28.94 -9.27 26.98
CA GLY A 194 -27.96 -10.22 27.50
C GLY A 194 -26.75 -10.43 26.61
N SER A 195 -26.09 -11.57 26.77
CA SER A 195 -24.93 -11.99 25.98
C SER A 195 -24.97 -13.45 25.56
N LEU A 196 -24.33 -13.75 24.45
CA LEU A 196 -24.06 -15.08 23.92
C LEU A 196 -22.55 -15.26 23.76
N SER A 197 -22.03 -16.38 24.19
CA SER A 197 -20.64 -16.78 24.02
C SER A 197 -20.55 -18.20 23.52
N VAL A 198 -19.78 -18.43 22.46
CA VAL A 198 -19.38 -19.75 21.96
C VAL A 198 -17.87 -19.80 22.04
N ASN A 199 -17.33 -20.78 22.76
CA ASN A 199 -15.89 -20.92 23.00
C ASN A 199 -15.44 -22.32 22.59
N LEU A 200 -14.25 -22.42 22.02
CA LEU A 200 -13.60 -23.68 21.62
C LEU A 200 -12.17 -23.82 22.20
N GLY A 201 -11.79 -22.95 23.13
CA GLY A 201 -10.46 -22.94 23.75
C GLY A 201 -10.41 -23.62 25.11
N GLU A 202 -9.30 -24.31 25.41
CA GLU A 202 -9.09 -24.92 26.73
C GLU A 202 -8.94 -23.86 27.84
N GLU A 203 -8.35 -22.69 27.55
CA GLU A 203 -8.24 -21.57 28.50
C GLU A 203 -9.60 -21.04 28.96
N ALA A 204 -10.61 -21.10 28.09
CA ALA A 204 -12.00 -20.75 28.40
C ALA A 204 -12.76 -21.87 29.14
N GLY A 205 -12.08 -22.93 29.56
CA GLY A 205 -12.66 -24.10 30.23
C GLY A 205 -13.02 -25.24 29.27
N GLY A 206 -12.86 -25.05 27.96
CA GLY A 206 -13.14 -26.01 26.88
C GLY A 206 -14.29 -25.58 25.96
N PRO A 207 -14.79 -26.49 25.11
CA PRO A 207 -15.87 -26.19 24.17
C PRO A 207 -17.20 -25.94 24.90
N GLY A 208 -17.86 -24.82 24.62
CA GLY A 208 -19.16 -24.51 25.20
C GLY A 208 -19.89 -23.35 24.55
N LEU A 209 -21.21 -23.33 24.72
CA LEU A 209 -22.14 -22.26 24.36
C LEU A 209 -22.82 -21.77 25.64
N GLU A 210 -22.80 -20.47 25.88
CA GLU A 210 -23.44 -19.82 27.03
C GLU A 210 -24.33 -18.67 26.57
N ILE A 211 -25.57 -18.64 27.03
CA ILE A 211 -26.46 -17.49 26.94
C ILE A 211 -26.69 -16.97 28.35
N THR A 212 -26.53 -15.66 28.55
CA THR A 212 -26.74 -14.99 29.84
C THR A 212 -27.68 -13.82 29.64
N ASP A 213 -28.69 -13.67 30.49
CA ASP A 213 -29.54 -12.47 30.51
C ASP A 213 -28.94 -11.33 31.34
N ASN A 214 -29.54 -10.15 31.31
CA ASN A 214 -29.08 -9.02 32.13
C ASN A 214 -29.37 -9.17 33.62
N GLU A 215 -30.20 -10.13 34.02
CA GLU A 215 -30.47 -10.42 35.43
C GLU A 215 -29.42 -11.36 36.04
N GLY A 216 -28.57 -11.96 35.21
CA GLY A 216 -27.48 -12.85 35.60
C GLY A 216 -27.82 -14.34 35.50
N PHE A 217 -29.01 -14.72 35.02
CA PHE A 217 -29.30 -16.13 34.73
C PHE A 217 -28.58 -16.56 33.47
N SER A 218 -28.11 -17.82 33.44
CA SER A 218 -27.41 -18.35 32.27
C SER A 218 -27.74 -19.81 31.98
N THR A 219 -27.69 -20.16 30.70
CA THR A 219 -27.76 -21.54 30.20
C THR A 219 -26.46 -21.86 29.50
N VAL A 220 -25.82 -22.97 29.89
CA VAL A 220 -24.57 -23.44 29.30
C VAL A 220 -24.76 -24.82 28.71
N LEU A 221 -24.40 -24.98 27.44
CA LEU A 221 -24.20 -26.27 26.81
C LEU A 221 -22.70 -26.47 26.59
N GLY A 222 -22.10 -27.46 27.25
CA GLY A 222 -20.68 -27.79 27.07
C GLY A 222 -19.85 -27.77 28.35
N ARG A 223 -18.53 -27.80 28.14
CA ARG A 223 -17.54 -28.00 29.20
C ARG A 223 -17.48 -26.76 30.09
N ARG A 224 -17.68 -26.94 31.40
CA ARG A 224 -17.60 -25.86 32.38
C ARG A 224 -17.13 -26.35 33.74
N GLU A 225 -16.31 -25.53 34.40
CA GLU A 225 -16.04 -25.70 35.82
C GLU A 225 -17.18 -25.12 36.65
N VAL A 226 -17.72 -25.94 37.55
CA VAL A 226 -18.75 -25.54 38.50
C VAL A 226 -18.17 -25.63 39.91
N VAL A 227 -18.40 -24.58 40.72
CA VAL A 227 -18.05 -24.57 42.14
C VAL A 227 -19.27 -25.08 42.93
N GLY A 228 -19.21 -26.32 43.42
CA GLY A 228 -20.23 -26.91 44.28
C GLY A 228 -20.00 -26.62 45.77
N THR A 229 -20.58 -27.43 46.66
CA THR A 229 -20.43 -27.38 48.13
C THR A 229 -19.03 -27.81 48.60
N GLY A 230 -17.98 -27.12 48.14
CA GLY A 230 -16.60 -27.26 48.60
C GLY A 230 -15.59 -27.86 47.61
N ARG A 231 -16.02 -28.31 46.41
CA ARG A 231 -15.11 -28.82 45.37
C ARG A 231 -15.47 -28.25 43.99
N LYS A 232 -14.44 -27.95 43.19
CA LYS A 232 -14.59 -27.65 41.76
C LYS A 232 -14.80 -28.96 41.00
N GLU A 233 -15.88 -29.05 40.24
CA GLU A 233 -16.17 -30.18 39.36
C GLU A 233 -16.21 -29.70 37.91
N ARG A 234 -15.56 -30.42 36.99
CA ARG A 234 -15.54 -30.10 35.56
C ARG A 234 -16.57 -30.94 34.83
N LYS A 235 -17.60 -30.31 34.26
CA LYS A 235 -18.66 -30.99 33.50
C LYS A 235 -18.20 -31.30 32.06
N PRO A 236 -18.63 -32.41 31.43
CA PRO A 236 -18.23 -32.79 30.08
C PRO A 236 -18.81 -31.85 29.00
N ALA A 237 -18.34 -31.98 27.77
CA ALA A 237 -18.84 -31.19 26.64
C ALA A 237 -20.29 -31.53 26.22
N ALA A 238 -20.86 -32.62 26.74
CA ALA A 238 -22.26 -32.99 26.52
C ALA A 238 -23.22 -32.35 27.54
N ALA A 239 -22.70 -31.72 28.59
CA ALA A 239 -23.52 -31.26 29.70
C ALA A 239 -24.37 -30.04 29.35
N LEU A 240 -25.59 -29.99 29.91
CA LEU A 240 -26.46 -28.82 29.91
C LEU A 240 -26.64 -28.32 31.35
N LEU A 241 -26.33 -27.05 31.60
CA LEU A 241 -26.40 -26.41 32.92
C LEU A 241 -27.33 -25.20 32.87
N LEU A 242 -28.27 -25.12 33.82
CA LEU A 242 -29.04 -23.91 34.11
C LEU A 242 -28.48 -23.28 35.37
N LEU A 243 -28.06 -22.03 35.30
CA LEU A 243 -27.39 -21.31 36.38
C LEU A 243 -28.24 -20.12 36.85
N GLY A 244 -28.28 -19.92 38.16
CA GLY A 244 -28.91 -18.78 38.80
C GLY A 244 -28.08 -17.50 38.71
N LYS A 245 -28.63 -16.38 39.22
CA LYS A 245 -27.96 -15.07 39.27
C LYS A 245 -26.62 -15.08 40.01
N ASP A 246 -26.47 -15.99 40.98
CA ASP A 246 -25.24 -16.21 41.74
C ASP A 246 -24.27 -17.21 41.08
N ARG A 247 -24.56 -17.60 39.83
CA ARG A 247 -23.87 -18.63 39.04
C ARG A 247 -23.87 -20.03 39.66
N LYS A 248 -24.72 -20.30 40.66
CA LYS A 248 -24.92 -21.67 41.16
C LYS A 248 -25.82 -22.45 40.21
N VAL A 249 -25.61 -23.77 40.17
CA VAL A 249 -26.41 -24.69 39.37
C VAL A 249 -27.81 -24.82 39.95
N LEU A 250 -28.82 -24.43 39.16
CA LEU A 250 -30.23 -24.69 39.42
C LEU A 250 -30.62 -26.09 38.92
N TRP A 251 -30.08 -26.48 37.77
CA TRP A 251 -30.29 -27.79 37.16
C TRP A 251 -29.12 -28.18 36.26
N SER A 252 -28.84 -29.47 36.15
CA SER A 252 -27.81 -30.00 35.25
C SER A 252 -28.19 -31.35 34.67
N ALA A 253 -27.88 -31.56 33.39
CA ALA A 253 -27.81 -32.88 32.76
C ALA A 253 -26.38 -33.16 32.25
N PRO A 254 -25.90 -34.41 32.33
CA PRO A 254 -24.57 -34.81 31.86
C PRO A 254 -24.45 -34.84 30.34
#